data_AF-A0A0R1Q8R2-F1
#
_entry.id   AF-A0A0R1Q8R2-F1
#
_cell.length_a   1.000
_cell.length_b   1.000
_cell.length_c   1.000
_cell.angle_alpha   90.00
_cell.angle_beta   90.00
_cell.angle_gamma   90.00
#
_symmetry.space_group_name_H-M   'P 1'
#
loop_
_entity.id
_entity.type
_entity.pdbx_description
1 polymer ?
#
loop_
_entity_poly.entity_id
_entity_poly.type
_entity_poly.pdbx_seq_one_letter_code
_entity_poly.pdbx_strand_id
1 'polypeptide(L)'
;MAVVMFIISLLILIILPNIGKQRDNARGIGNQALGDVVQTQADLYQNETDKESVTLEDLKSSGYLNEKQYSEAKKAKIKIQVENEE
;
A
#
# COMPACT_ATOMS: atom_id res chain seq x y z
N MET A 1 -20.37 -29.98 29.82
CA MET A 1 -20.57 -28.93 28.79
C MET A 1 -19.77 -27.66 29.07
N ALA A 2 -19.74 -27.13 30.31
CA ALA A 2 -18.99 -25.91 30.65
C ALA A 2 -17.49 -25.93 30.32
N VAL A 3 -16.79 -27.05 30.59
CA VAL A 3 -15.37 -27.21 30.26
C VAL A 3 -15.09 -27.08 28.76
N VAL A 4 -16.00 -27.58 27.91
CA VAL A 4 -15.86 -27.48 26.45
C VAL A 4 -15.96 -26.02 26.01
N MET A 5 -16.93 -25.27 26.56
CA MET A 5 -17.07 -23.83 26.28
C MET A 5 -15.85 -23.03 26.74
N PHE A 6 -15.28 -23.40 27.89
CA PHE A 6 -14.05 -22.80 28.39
C PHE A 6 -12.87 -23.01 27.44
N ILE A 7 -12.68 -24.24 26.93
CA ILE A 7 -11.61 -24.56 25.99
C ILE A 7 -11.79 -23.80 24.66
N ILE A 8 -13.02 -23.75 24.11
CA ILE A 8 -13.30 -23.01 22.86
C ILE A 8 -12.96 -21.52 23.01
N SER A 9 -13.30 -20.92 24.16
CA SER A 9 -12.96 -19.52 24.46
C SER A 9 -11.44 -19.27 24.43
N LEU A 10 -10.65 -20.17 25.04
CA LEU A 10 -9.18 -20.08 25.02
C LEU A 10 -8.61 -20.22 23.61
N LEU A 11 -9.16 -21.11 22.78
CA LEU A 11 -8.72 -21.27 21.40
C LEU A 11 -8.99 -20.01 20.57
N ILE A 12 -10.17 -19.39 20.71
CA ILE A 12 -10.51 -18.14 20.01
C ILE A 12 -9.54 -17.01 20.41
N LEU A 13 -9.19 -16.92 21.70
CA LEU A 13 -8.25 -15.93 22.21
C LEU A 13 -6.85 -16.05 21.58
N ILE A 14 -6.42 -17.27 21.25
CA ILE A 14 -5.12 -17.51 20.59
C ILE A 14 -5.20 -17.20 19.08
N ILE A 15 -6.31 -17.51 18.42
CA ILE A 15 -6.46 -17.38 16.96
C ILE A 15 -6.62 -15.91 16.53
N LEU A 16 -7.42 -15.12 17.24
CA LEU A 16 -7.68 -13.71 16.92
C LEU A 16 -6.41 -12.85 16.75
N PRO A 17 -5.43 -12.84 17.67
CA PRO A 17 -4.23 -12.04 17.50
C PRO A 17 -3.37 -12.51 16.31
N ASN A 18 -3.41 -13.80 15.98
CA ASN A 18 -2.64 -14.34 14.86
C ASN A 18 -3.25 -13.91 13.51
N ILE A 19 -4.58 -13.86 13.39
CA ILE A 19 -5.28 -13.34 12.21
C ILE A 19 -5.01 -11.84 12.03
N GLY A 20 -5.05 -11.07 13.12
CA GLY A 20 -4.76 -9.63 13.08
C GLY A 20 -3.38 -9.33 12.50
N LYS A 21 -2.34 -10.00 13.02
CA LYS A 21 -0.95 -9.86 12.53
C LYS A 21 -0.79 -10.22 11.05
N GLN A 22 -1.42 -11.30 10.59
CA GLN A 22 -1.35 -11.70 9.18
C GLN A 22 -2.02 -10.68 8.25
N ARG A 23 -3.17 -10.13 8.66
CA ARG A 23 -3.84 -9.06 7.91
C ARG A 23 -2.98 -7.81 7.83
N ASP A 24 -2.33 -7.42 8.92
CA ASP A 24 -1.49 -6.23 8.95
C ASP A 24 -0.21 -6.42 8.12
N ASN A 25 0.40 -7.62 8.14
CA ASN A 25 1.49 -7.97 7.23
C ASN A 25 1.08 -7.90 5.76
N ALA A 26 -0.09 -8.47 5.41
CA ALA A 26 -0.61 -8.42 4.04
C ALA A 26 -0.85 -6.98 3.57
N ARG A 27 -1.35 -6.10 4.47
CA ARG A 27 -1.48 -4.66 4.20
C ARG A 27 -0.12 -3.99 3.98
N GLY A 28 0.88 -4.32 4.79
CA GLY A 28 2.24 -3.82 4.64
C GLY A 28 2.85 -4.15 3.27
N ILE A 29 2.77 -5.43 2.87
CA ILE A 29 3.24 -5.91 1.56
C ILE A 29 2.47 -5.22 0.42
N GLY A 30 1.14 -5.10 0.56
CA GLY A 30 0.31 -4.41 -0.43
C GLY A 30 0.67 -2.93 -0.61
N ASN A 31 0.95 -2.23 0.49
CA ASN A 31 1.38 -0.83 0.45
C ASN A 31 2.76 -0.67 -0.19
N GLN A 32 3.69 -1.59 0.07
CA GLN A 32 5.01 -1.58 -0.57
C GLN A 32 4.88 -1.78 -2.09
N ALA A 33 4.13 -2.80 -2.52
CA ALA A 33 3.90 -3.06 -3.94
C ALA A 33 3.17 -1.89 -4.63
N LEU A 34 2.23 -1.24 -3.95
CA LEU A 34 1.60 -0.02 -4.45
C LEU A 34 2.64 1.11 -4.61
N GLY A 35 3.61 1.21 -3.71
CA GLY A 35 4.73 2.13 -3.80
C GLY A 35 5.56 1.91 -5.07
N ASP A 36 5.94 0.67 -5.33
CA ASP A 36 6.74 0.30 -6.51
C ASP A 36 5.98 0.61 -7.82
N VAL A 37 4.67 0.35 -7.86
CA VAL A 37 3.84 0.69 -9.03
C VAL A 37 3.76 2.20 -9.21
N VAL A 38 3.49 2.96 -8.14
CA VAL A 38 3.41 4.43 -8.17
C VAL A 38 4.74 5.03 -8.62
N GLN A 39 5.87 4.48 -8.14
CA GLN A 39 7.20 4.88 -8.58
C GLN A 39 7.41 4.63 -10.07
N THR A 40 7.10 3.42 -10.53
CA THR A 40 7.18 3.09 -11.97
C THR A 40 6.33 4.03 -12.81
N GLN A 41 5.12 4.38 -12.34
CA GLN A 41 4.27 5.35 -13.04
C GLN A 41 4.88 6.77 -13.03
N ALA A 42 5.55 7.16 -11.95
CA ALA A 42 6.29 8.41 -11.87
C ALA A 42 7.44 8.46 -12.88
N ASP A 43 8.24 7.40 -12.97
CA ASP A 43 9.37 7.31 -13.89
C ASP A 43 8.88 7.37 -15.35
N LEU A 44 7.79 6.67 -15.67
CA LEU A 44 7.17 6.74 -17.00
C LEU A 44 6.69 8.16 -17.33
N TYR A 45 6.00 8.81 -16.39
CA TYR A 45 5.51 10.18 -16.59
C TYR A 45 6.65 11.18 -16.77
N GLN A 46 7.73 11.05 -15.99
CA GLN A 46 8.93 11.88 -16.11
C GLN A 46 9.58 11.71 -17.48
N ASN A 47 9.75 10.48 -17.95
CA ASN A 47 10.30 10.17 -19.26
C ASN A 47 9.47 10.76 -20.42
N GLU A 48 8.14 10.89 -20.26
CA GLU A 48 7.27 11.47 -21.28
C GLU A 48 7.19 13.01 -21.24
N THR A 49 7.40 13.63 -20.08
CA THR A 49 7.16 15.07 -19.89
C THR A 49 8.41 15.91 -19.60
N ASP A 50 9.60 15.29 -19.54
CA ASP A 50 10.88 15.92 -19.19
C ASP A 50 10.82 16.75 -17.89
N LYS A 51 9.85 16.45 -17.00
CA LYS A 51 9.65 17.16 -15.74
C LYS A 51 10.57 16.59 -14.65
N GLU A 52 11.38 17.45 -14.04
CA GLU A 52 12.24 17.10 -12.89
C GLU A 52 11.47 16.67 -11.62
N SER A 53 10.18 17.01 -11.49
CA SER A 53 9.40 16.66 -10.31
C SER A 53 8.04 16.09 -10.69
N VAL A 54 7.73 14.91 -10.17
CA VAL A 54 6.44 14.24 -10.36
C VAL A 54 5.68 14.18 -9.05
N THR A 55 4.43 14.64 -9.05
CA THR A 55 3.53 14.55 -7.89
C THR A 55 2.46 13.47 -8.08
N LEU A 56 1.89 12.98 -6.97
CA LEU A 56 0.76 12.04 -7.03
C LEU A 56 -0.45 12.65 -7.74
N GLU A 57 -0.62 13.97 -7.64
CA GLU A 57 -1.65 14.74 -8.32
C GLU A 57 -1.43 14.78 -9.84
N ASP A 58 -0.18 14.90 -10.30
CA ASP A 58 0.17 14.81 -11.72
C ASP A 58 -0.17 13.42 -12.26
N LEU A 59 0.23 12.36 -11.55
CA LEU A 59 -0.05 10.99 -11.95
C LEU A 59 -1.55 10.67 -11.99
N LYS A 60 -2.33 11.23 -11.07
CA LYS A 60 -3.79 11.13 -11.11
C LYS A 60 -4.37 11.89 -12.32
N SER A 61 -3.95 13.14 -12.52
CA SER A 61 -4.50 14.01 -13.55
C SER A 61 -4.14 13.55 -14.96
N SER A 62 -2.97 12.95 -15.12
CA SER A 62 -2.49 12.35 -16.37
C SER A 62 -2.98 10.91 -16.59
N GLY A 63 -3.78 10.36 -15.67
CA GLY A 63 -4.42 9.04 -15.82
C GLY A 63 -3.54 7.83 -15.49
N TYR A 64 -2.33 8.06 -14.99
CA TYR A 64 -1.40 7.02 -14.55
C TYR A 64 -1.84 6.31 -13.27
N LEU A 65 -2.62 6.99 -12.41
CA LEU A 65 -3.24 6.42 -11.22
C LEU A 65 -4.75 6.56 -11.26
N ASN A 66 -5.46 5.48 -10.95
CA ASN A 66 -6.91 5.55 -10.70
C ASN A 66 -7.20 6.11 -9.29
N GLU A 67 -8.45 6.53 -9.04
CA GLU A 67 -8.87 7.14 -7.77
C GLU A 67 -8.57 6.28 -6.54
N LYS A 68 -8.69 4.96 -6.67
CA LYS A 68 -8.41 4.04 -5.58
C LYS A 68 -6.92 4.00 -5.27
N GLN A 69 -6.07 3.90 -6.29
CA GLN A 69 -4.62 3.93 -6.13
C GLN A 69 -4.14 5.26 -5.56
N TYR A 70 -4.65 6.39 -6.05
CA TYR A 70 -4.32 7.72 -5.53
C TYR A 70 -4.71 7.86 -4.04
N SER A 71 -5.93 7.44 -3.67
CA SER A 71 -6.41 7.52 -2.29
C SER A 71 -5.59 6.64 -1.35
N GLU A 72 -5.30 5.40 -1.74
CA GLU A 72 -4.49 4.49 -0.93
C GLU A 72 -3.02 4.93 -0.85
N ALA A 73 -2.43 5.42 -1.95
CA ALA A 73 -1.08 5.98 -1.94
C ALA A 73 -0.96 7.20 -1.02
N LYS A 74 -1.98 8.07 -1.05
CA LYS A 74 -2.07 9.24 -0.16
C LYS A 74 -2.21 8.85 1.31
N LYS A 75 -3.05 7.86 1.62
CA LYS A 75 -3.20 7.32 3.00
C LYS A 75 -1.92 6.65 3.49
N ALA A 76 -1.27 5.87 2.63
CA ALA A 76 -0.01 5.19 2.92
C ALA A 76 1.20 6.14 2.93
N LYS A 77 1.02 7.42 2.57
CA LYS A 77 2.06 8.45 2.48
C LYS A 77 3.25 8.02 1.62
N ILE A 78 2.95 7.38 0.49
CA ILE A 78 3.95 6.94 -0.48
C ILE A 78 4.68 8.17 -1.00
N LYS A 79 6.00 8.18 -0.89
CA LYS A 79 6.87 9.22 -1.44
C LYS A 79 7.38 8.74 -2.79
N ILE A 80 7.24 9.59 -3.81
CA ILE A 80 7.88 9.39 -5.11
C ILE A 80 9.34 9.83 -4.94
N GLN A 81 10.27 8.95 -5.26
CA GLN A 81 11.70 9.26 -5.35
C GLN A 81 12.00 9.56 -6.81
N VAL A 82 12.36 10.80 -7.13
CA VAL A 82 12.88 11.08 -8.47
C VAL A 82 14.31 10.59 -8.50
N GLU A 83 14.56 9.47 -9.17
CA GLU A 83 15.91 8.99 -9.41
C GLU A 83 16.46 9.80 -10.60
N ASN A 84 17.17 10.88 -10.28
CA ASN A 84 17.94 11.60 -11.28
C ASN A 84 19.08 10.66 -11.69
N GLU A 85 18.95 9.99 -12.84
CA GLU A 85 20.09 9.38 -13.51
C GLU A 85 21.06 10.51 -13.88
N GLU A 86 22.13 10.69 -13.09
CA GLU A 86 23.34 11.44 -13.49
C GLU A 86 24.10 10.72 -14.60
#